data_AF-A0A2U1QGG0-F1
#
_entry.id   AF-A0A2U1QGG0-F1
#
_cell.length_a   1.000
_cell.length_b   1.000
_cell.length_c   1.000
_cell.angle_alpha   90.00
_cell.angle_beta   90.00
_cell.angle_gamma   90.00
#
_symmetry.space_group_name_H-M   'P 1'
#
loop_
_entity.id
_entity.type
_entity.pdbx_description
1 polymer ?
#
loop_
_entity_poly.entity_id
_entity_poly.type
_entity_poly.pdbx_seq_one_letter_code
_entity_poly.pdbx_strand_id
1 'polypeptide(L)'
;MVMDLVKWRNGNYRNKIEKWMEIQRKRRIYDLGSLPPFLLVFGGNIEPIDHRWNQHGLGGDNVKGSCRSLHKGPVSLLHWSGKGKPWVRFDDKKPCPLDYVWKPYDLYNGGDVDESQPLDLDVGVSEFTGYSNYLV
;
A
#
# COMPACT_ATOMS: atom_id res chain seq x y z
N MET A 1 -0.12 11.64 -0.87
CA MET A 1 -0.66 13.00 -1.05
C MET A 1 0.50 13.96 -0.95
N VAL A 2 0.60 14.91 -1.87
CA VAL A 2 1.60 15.99 -1.79
C VAL A 2 0.85 17.27 -1.40
N MET A 3 1.36 18.00 -0.43
CA MET A 3 0.70 19.19 0.12
C MET A 3 1.67 20.37 0.19
N ASP A 4 1.23 21.53 -0.27
CA ASP A 4 1.90 22.80 -0.05
C ASP A 4 1.58 23.31 1.36
N LEU A 5 2.56 23.22 2.26
CA LEU A 5 2.38 23.60 3.66
C LEU A 5 2.30 25.12 3.88
N VAL A 6 2.81 25.94 2.96
CA VAL A 6 2.71 27.40 3.05
C VAL A 6 1.29 27.83 2.71
N LYS A 7 0.77 27.36 1.56
CA LYS A 7 -0.65 27.55 1.22
C LYS A 7 -1.57 26.94 2.27
N TRP A 8 -1.18 25.81 2.87
CA TRP A 8 -1.94 25.18 3.94
C TRP A 8 -2.19 26.09 5.13
N ARG A 9 -1.11 26.71 5.64
CA ARG A 9 -1.16 27.62 6.78
C ARG A 9 -1.89 28.91 6.41
N ASN A 10 -1.54 29.52 5.29
CA ASN A 10 -2.16 30.78 4.84
C ASN A 10 -3.67 30.63 4.57
N GLY A 11 -4.09 29.48 4.03
CA GLY A 11 -5.49 29.19 3.73
C GLY A 11 -6.31 28.71 4.93
N ASN A 12 -5.68 28.53 6.11
CA ASN A 12 -6.28 27.98 7.32
C ASN A 12 -7.09 26.68 7.07
N TYR A 13 -6.55 25.75 6.28
CA TYR A 13 -7.30 24.56 5.87
C TYR A 13 -7.52 23.55 6.99
N ARG A 14 -6.66 23.55 8.03
CA ARG A 14 -6.89 22.78 9.26
C ARG A 14 -8.28 23.06 9.82
N ASN A 15 -8.58 24.33 10.12
CA ASN A 15 -9.85 24.71 10.73
C ASN A 15 -11.04 24.43 9.80
N LYS A 16 -10.86 24.57 8.48
CA LYS A 16 -11.90 24.25 7.49
C LYS A 16 -12.25 22.75 7.48
N ILE A 17 -11.25 21.88 7.54
CA ILE A 17 -11.42 20.43 7.63
C ILE A 17 -12.06 20.05 8.97
N GLU A 18 -11.55 20.57 10.08
CA GLU A 18 -12.09 20.31 11.42
C GLU A 18 -13.57 20.72 11.53
N LYS A 19 -13.99 21.82 10.90
CA LYS A 19 -15.40 22.23 10.81
C LYS A 19 -16.28 21.17 10.15
N TRP A 20 -15.83 20.58 9.05
CA TRP A 20 -16.56 19.48 8.38
C TRP A 20 -16.59 18.20 9.22
N MET A 21 -15.53 17.92 9.97
CA MET A 21 -15.51 16.82 10.93
C MET A 21 -16.51 17.03 12.07
N GLU A 22 -16.66 18.26 12.56
CA GLU A 22 -17.66 18.60 13.58
C GLU A 22 -19.09 18.45 13.05
N ILE A 23 -19.34 18.87 11.80
CA ILE A 23 -20.63 18.66 11.12
C ILE A 23 -20.94 17.17 11.02
N GLN A 24 -19.99 16.35 10.54
CA GLN A 24 -20.13 14.89 10.47
C GLN A 24 -20.48 14.27 11.82
N ARG A 25 -19.84 14.73 12.90
CA ARG A 25 -20.10 14.25 14.27
C ARG A 25 -21.55 14.49 14.71
N LYS A 26 -22.15 15.61 14.29
CA LYS A 26 -23.53 15.98 14.63
C LYS A 26 -24.55 15.32 13.69
N ARG A 27 -24.22 15.24 12.40
CA ARG A 27 -25.05 14.65 11.35
C ARG A 27 -24.16 13.87 10.38
N ARG A 28 -24.41 12.58 10.24
CA ARG A 28 -23.71 11.74 9.28
C ARG A 28 -24.02 12.20 7.85
N ILE A 29 -23.01 12.72 7.16
CA ILE A 29 -23.05 13.22 5.77
C ILE A 29 -22.11 12.45 4.83
N TYR A 30 -21.27 11.57 5.37
CA TYR A 30 -20.48 10.57 4.65
C TYR A 30 -20.28 9.36 5.54
N ASP A 31 -19.79 8.24 4.97
CA ASP A 31 -19.62 7.00 5.72
C ASP A 31 -18.47 7.06 6.72
N LEU A 32 -17.23 6.92 6.24
CA LEU A 32 -16.06 6.79 7.08
C LEU A 32 -14.79 7.30 6.37
N GLY A 33 -13.78 7.62 7.18
CA GLY A 33 -12.45 7.97 6.73
C GLY A 33 -12.19 9.48 6.65
N SER A 34 -10.93 9.82 6.40
CA SER A 34 -10.46 11.20 6.31
C SER A 34 -10.58 11.78 4.90
N LEU A 35 -10.78 10.97 3.86
CA LEU A 35 -10.86 11.50 2.49
C LEU A 35 -12.08 12.42 2.26
N PRO A 36 -13.31 12.09 2.71
CA PRO A 36 -14.46 12.96 2.47
C PRO A 36 -14.29 14.42 2.93
N PRO A 37 -13.83 14.74 4.16
CA PRO A 37 -13.66 16.14 4.56
C PRO A 37 -12.57 16.87 3.76
N PHE A 38 -11.56 16.19 3.21
CA PHE A 38 -10.62 16.81 2.28
C PHE A 38 -11.31 17.17 0.96
N LEU A 39 -12.13 16.28 0.41
CA LEU A 39 -12.86 16.56 -0.84
C LEU A 39 -13.90 17.68 -0.67
N LEU A 40 -14.52 17.82 0.50
CA LEU A 40 -15.42 18.93 0.80
C LEU A 40 -14.71 20.30 0.84
N VAL A 41 -13.42 20.32 1.18
CA VAL A 41 -12.62 21.56 1.24
C VAL A 41 -11.94 21.86 -0.10
N PHE A 42 -11.45 20.84 -0.79
CA PHE A 42 -10.59 20.98 -1.96
C PHE A 42 -11.24 20.55 -3.27
N GLY A 43 -12.52 20.16 -3.29
CA GLY A 43 -13.23 19.80 -4.52
C GLY A 43 -13.07 20.89 -5.59
N GLY A 44 -12.56 20.50 -6.76
CA GLY A 44 -12.23 21.42 -7.86
C GLY A 44 -10.86 22.13 -7.77
N ASN A 45 -10.11 21.95 -6.68
CA ASN A 45 -8.78 22.52 -6.43
C ASN A 45 -7.72 21.44 -6.13
N ILE A 46 -7.88 20.25 -6.72
CA ILE A 46 -6.93 19.14 -6.60
C ILE A 46 -6.39 18.78 -7.98
N GLU A 47 -5.12 18.42 -8.03
CA GLU A 47 -4.48 17.91 -9.25
C GLU A 47 -4.23 16.40 -9.13
N PRO A 48 -4.47 15.61 -10.18
CA PRO A 48 -4.15 14.19 -10.19
C PRO A 48 -2.63 13.99 -10.17
N ILE A 49 -2.18 12.96 -9.45
CA ILE A 49 -0.81 12.44 -9.53
C ILE A 49 -0.83 11.12 -10.28
N ASP A 50 0.23 10.83 -11.04
CA ASP A 50 0.37 9.56 -11.76
C ASP A 50 0.14 8.35 -10.83
N HIS A 51 -0.60 7.36 -11.33
CA HIS A 51 -0.96 6.14 -10.59
C HIS A 51 0.25 5.37 -10.03
N ARG A 52 1.45 5.53 -10.61
CA ARG A 52 2.69 4.94 -10.07
C ARG A 52 2.97 5.34 -8.62
N TRP A 53 2.48 6.50 -8.21
CA TRP A 53 2.69 7.07 -6.87
C TRP A 53 1.64 6.61 -5.85
N ASN A 54 0.66 5.79 -6.25
CA ASN A 54 -0.31 5.20 -5.34
C ASN A 54 -1.03 3.99 -5.98
N GLN A 55 -0.35 2.84 -6.09
CA GLN A 55 -0.99 1.57 -6.47
C GLN A 55 -1.82 1.05 -5.30
N HIS A 56 -3.05 1.53 -5.19
CA HIS A 56 -3.97 1.19 -4.10
C HIS A 56 -4.84 -0.03 -4.40
N GLY A 57 -5.56 -0.51 -3.38
CA GLY A 57 -6.48 -1.64 -3.48
C GLY A 57 -5.80 -3.01 -3.37
N LEU A 58 -4.51 -3.05 -3.01
CA LEU A 58 -3.75 -4.30 -2.90
C LEU A 58 -4.15 -5.15 -1.69
N GLY A 59 -4.92 -4.56 -0.77
CA GLY A 59 -5.59 -5.27 0.32
C GLY A 59 -6.71 -6.22 -0.12
N GLY A 60 -6.93 -6.34 -1.44
CA GLY A 60 -7.90 -7.24 -2.05
C GLY A 60 -9.33 -6.72 -2.06
N ASP A 61 -10.21 -7.51 -2.67
CA ASP A 61 -11.66 -7.30 -2.59
C ASP A 61 -12.13 -7.55 -1.15
N ASN A 62 -12.76 -6.55 -0.52
CA ASN A 62 -13.22 -6.66 0.88
C ASN A 62 -14.42 -7.62 1.06
N VAL A 63 -15.03 -8.09 -0.03
CA VAL A 63 -16.14 -9.05 -0.08
C VAL A 63 -15.64 -10.44 -0.44
N LYS A 64 -14.86 -10.57 -1.52
CA LYS A 64 -14.39 -11.87 -2.01
C LYS A 64 -13.03 -12.31 -1.45
N GLY A 65 -12.28 -11.40 -0.82
CA GLY A 65 -10.92 -11.65 -0.33
C GLY A 65 -9.90 -11.90 -1.43
N SER A 66 -10.24 -11.66 -2.71
CA SER A 66 -9.39 -12.00 -3.84
C SER A 66 -8.18 -11.08 -3.95
N CYS A 67 -7.08 -11.65 -4.44
CA CYS A 67 -5.88 -10.90 -4.81
C CYS A 67 -6.17 -9.97 -6.00
N ARG A 68 -5.57 -8.77 -5.98
CA ARG A 68 -5.67 -7.80 -7.06
C ARG A 68 -4.31 -7.64 -7.74
N SER A 69 -4.31 -7.54 -9.06
CA SER A 69 -3.13 -7.23 -9.85
C SER A 69 -2.80 -5.74 -9.84
N LEU A 70 -1.54 -5.41 -10.15
CA LEU A 70 -1.10 -4.03 -10.35
C LEU A 70 -1.73 -3.43 -11.62
N HIS A 71 -1.92 -2.11 -11.61
CA HIS A 71 -2.18 -1.40 -12.85
C HIS A 71 -0.93 -1.43 -13.75
N LYS A 72 -1.13 -1.35 -15.07
CA LYS A 72 -0.04 -1.33 -16.04
C LYS A 72 0.85 -0.10 -15.84
N GLY A 73 2.15 -0.27 -16.08
CA GLY A 73 3.13 0.81 -16.06
C GLY A 73 4.12 0.73 -14.89
N PRO A 74 5.04 1.70 -14.79
CA PRO A 74 5.99 1.77 -13.68
C PRO A 74 5.30 1.91 -12.32
N VAL A 75 5.90 1.36 -11.27
CA VAL A 75 5.38 1.44 -9.91
C VAL A 75 6.45 2.02 -9.00
N SER A 76 6.05 2.98 -8.16
CA SER A 76 6.92 3.62 -7.17
C SER A 76 6.39 3.53 -5.75
N LEU A 77 5.07 3.37 -5.59
CA LEU A 77 4.44 3.20 -4.28
C LEU A 77 3.31 2.18 -4.35
N LEU A 78 3.40 1.15 -3.49
CA LEU A 78 2.40 0.12 -3.29
C LEU A 78 1.55 0.45 -2.05
N HIS A 79 0.24 0.30 -2.15
CA HIS A 79 -0.69 0.64 -1.07
C HIS A 79 -1.72 -0.49 -0.86
N TRP A 80 -1.52 -1.29 0.18
CA TRP A 80 -2.45 -2.31 0.66
C TRP A 80 -3.66 -1.72 1.40
N SER A 81 -4.42 -0.87 0.72
CA SER A 81 -5.73 -0.41 1.21
C SER A 81 -6.75 -1.54 1.19
N GLY A 82 -7.56 -1.67 2.24
CA GLY A 82 -8.50 -2.79 2.43
C GLY A 82 -8.17 -3.63 3.66
N LYS A 83 -8.89 -4.75 3.83
CA LYS A 83 -8.74 -5.65 4.99
C LYS A 83 -7.58 -6.63 4.87
N GLY A 84 -7.23 -7.09 3.66
CA GLY A 84 -6.20 -8.10 3.44
C GLY A 84 -4.79 -7.53 3.53
N LYS A 85 -4.31 -7.28 4.74
CA LYS A 85 -2.93 -6.82 4.97
C LYS A 85 -1.94 -7.95 4.72
N PRO A 86 -0.73 -7.67 4.17
CA PRO A 86 0.28 -8.68 3.90
C PRO A 86 0.60 -9.56 5.11
N TRP A 87 0.91 -8.95 6.26
CA TRP A 87 1.23 -9.66 7.50
C TRP A 87 0.11 -10.59 7.95
N VAL A 88 -1.15 -10.13 7.95
CA VAL A 88 -2.30 -10.97 8.29
C VAL A 88 -2.42 -12.18 7.35
N ARG A 89 -2.20 -11.99 6.04
CA ARG A 89 -2.26 -13.09 5.07
C ARG A 89 -1.10 -14.08 5.21
N PHE A 90 0.07 -13.62 5.63
CA PHE A 90 1.18 -14.50 5.97
C PHE A 90 0.86 -15.32 7.22
N ASP A 91 0.35 -14.70 8.27
CA ASP A 91 -0.10 -15.39 9.49
C ASP A 91 -1.16 -16.45 9.18
N ASP A 92 -2.11 -16.11 8.30
CA ASP A 92 -3.16 -17.02 7.83
C ASP A 92 -2.69 -18.08 6.80
N LYS A 93 -1.40 -18.09 6.45
CA LYS A 93 -0.79 -18.96 5.42
C LYS A 93 -1.47 -18.88 4.05
N LYS A 94 -2.00 -17.70 3.69
CA LYS A 94 -2.70 -17.43 2.43
C LYS A 94 -2.21 -16.12 1.76
N PRO A 95 -0.90 -15.96 1.49
CA PRO A 95 -0.38 -14.76 0.86
C PRO A 95 -0.85 -14.63 -0.59
N CYS A 96 -1.10 -13.40 -1.04
CA CYS A 96 -1.18 -13.11 -2.46
C CYS A 96 0.24 -13.05 -3.06
N PRO A 97 0.42 -13.30 -4.37
CA PRO A 97 1.74 -13.20 -5.01
C PRO A 97 2.45 -11.86 -4.77
N LEU A 98 1.70 -10.76 -4.71
CA LEU A 98 2.27 -9.43 -4.48
C LEU A 98 2.72 -9.19 -3.03
N ASP A 99 2.21 -9.95 -2.06
CA ASP A 99 2.56 -9.78 -0.64
C ASP A 99 4.03 -10.19 -0.39
N TYR A 100 4.60 -11.04 -1.24
CA TYR A 100 6.03 -11.37 -1.22
C TYR A 100 6.95 -10.18 -1.54
N VAL A 101 6.45 -9.13 -2.20
CA VAL A 101 7.22 -7.88 -2.38
C VAL A 101 7.32 -7.11 -1.08
N TRP A 102 6.33 -7.24 -0.20
CA TRP A 102 6.34 -6.64 1.13
C TRP A 102 7.19 -7.45 2.12
N LYS A 103 7.19 -8.78 2.03
CA LYS A 103 7.84 -9.70 3.00
C LYS A 103 9.29 -9.32 3.38
N PRO A 104 10.20 -8.92 2.47
CA PRO A 104 11.57 -8.56 2.84
C PRO A 104 11.68 -7.31 3.74
N TYR A 105 10.61 -6.51 3.81
CA TYR A 105 10.51 -5.32 4.65
C TYR A 105 9.81 -5.60 5.98
N ASP A 106 9.35 -6.83 6.21
CA ASP A 106 8.89 -7.26 7.53
C ASP A 106 10.11 -7.54 8.41
N LEU A 107 10.35 -6.65 9.36
CA LEU A 107 11.49 -6.74 10.28
C LEU A 107 11.13 -7.50 11.56
N TYR A 108 9.93 -8.09 11.63
CA TYR A 108 9.53 -8.90 12.77
C TYR A 108 10.32 -10.22 12.78
N ASN A 109 11.34 -10.28 13.64
CA ASN A 109 12.05 -11.51 13.96
C ASN A 109 11.22 -12.37 14.94
N GLY A 110 9.99 -12.69 14.57
CA GLY A 110 9.29 -13.80 15.22
C GLY A 110 10.05 -15.06 14.82
N GLY A 111 10.68 -15.73 15.79
CA GLY A 111 11.53 -16.89 15.53
C GLY A 111 10.81 -17.95 14.71
N ASP A 112 10.98 -17.91 13.40
CA ASP A 112 10.55 -18.95 12.49
C ASP A 112 11.46 -20.15 12.72
N VAL A 113 10.94 -21.14 13.44
CA VAL A 113 11.38 -22.52 13.25
C VAL A 113 11.00 -22.87 11.83
N ASP A 114 11.97 -22.81 10.93
CA ASP A 114 11.83 -23.17 9.53
C ASP A 114 11.54 -24.67 9.40
N GLU A 115 10.26 -25.03 9.38
CA GLU A 115 9.78 -26.30 8.82
C GLU A 115 9.41 -26.06 7.35
N SER A 116 10.39 -25.73 6.52
CA SER A 116 10.28 -25.97 5.09
C SER A 116 11.54 -26.66 4.58
N GLN A 117 11.43 -27.99 4.45
CA GLN A 117 12.34 -28.79 3.65
C GLN A 117 12.47 -28.18 2.24
N PRO A 118 13.66 -28.23 1.61
CA PRO A 118 13.79 -27.71 0.26
C PRO A 118 12.96 -28.56 -0.70
N LEU A 119 12.08 -27.90 -1.45
CA LEU A 119 11.58 -28.45 -2.71
C LEU A 119 12.77 -28.47 -3.67
N ASP A 120 13.32 -29.66 -3.90
CA ASP A 120 14.28 -29.93 -4.96
C ASP A 120 13.67 -29.55 -6.31
N LEU A 121 14.00 -28.35 -6.79
CA LEU A 121 13.86 -27.99 -8.19
C LEU A 121 15.09 -28.53 -8.91
N ASP A 122 14.99 -29.80 -9.32
CA ASP A 122 15.93 -30.41 -10.26
C ASP A 122 15.82 -29.67 -11.61
N VAL A 123 16.68 -28.67 -11.79
CA VAL A 123 16.92 -28.01 -13.07
C VAL A 123 18.37 -28.23 -13.40
N GLY A 124 18.61 -29.18 -14.30
CA GLY A 124 19.92 -29.59 -14.78
C GLY A 124 20.81 -28.40 -15.10
N VAL A 125 21.96 -28.36 -14.43
CA VAL A 125 23.03 -27.38 -14.67
C VAL A 125 23.74 -27.78 -15.97
N SER A 126 23.59 -26.96 -17.01
CA SER A 126 24.62 -26.83 -18.04
C SER A 126 25.41 -25.54 -17.75
N GLU A 127 26.72 -25.70 -17.72
CA GLU A 127 27.72 -24.70 -17.34
C GLU A 127 27.55 -23.38 -18.08
N PHE A 128 27.60 -22.26 -17.36
CA PHE A 128 28.27 -21.06 -17.87
C PHE A 128 28.89 -20.29 -16.70
N THR A 129 30.21 -20.35 -16.64
CA THR A 129 31.09 -19.53 -15.83
C THR A 129 30.95 -18.04 -16.18
N GLY A 130 30.85 -17.18 -15.16
CA GLY A 130 30.90 -15.73 -15.32
C GLY A 130 31.19 -15.03 -14.00
N TYR A 131 32.47 -14.90 -13.64
CA TYR A 131 32.94 -14.02 -12.58
C TYR A 131 32.60 -12.56 -12.88
N SER A 132 32.16 -11.78 -11.89
CA SER A 132 32.58 -10.39 -11.74
C SER A 132 32.29 -9.85 -10.33
N ASN A 133 33.34 -9.81 -9.51
CA ASN A 133 33.42 -8.94 -8.34
C ASN A 133 33.40 -7.48 -8.80
N TYR A 134 32.69 -6.58 -8.12
CA TYR A 134 33.25 -5.26 -7.75
C TYR A 134 32.49 -4.71 -6.53
N LEU A 135 33.20 -4.71 -5.40
CA LEU A 135 33.15 -3.62 -4.42
C LEU A 135 33.76 -2.38 -5.08
N VAL A 136 33.01 -1.27 -5.12
CA VAL A 136 33.37 0.06 -4.60
C VAL A 136 32.07 0.78 -4.25
#